data_AF-A0A0D0JDT5-F1
#
_entry.id   AF-A0A0D0JDT5-F1
#
_cell.length_a   1.000
_cell.length_b   1.000
_cell.length_c   1.000
_cell.angle_alpha   90.00
_cell.angle_beta   90.00
_cell.angle_gamma   90.00
#
_symmetry.space_group_name_H-M   'P 1'
#
loop_
_entity.id
_entity.type
_entity.pdbx_description
1 polymer ?
#
loop_
_entity_poly.entity_id
_entity_poly.type
_entity_poly.pdbx_seq_one_letter_code
_entity_poly.pdbx_strand_id
1 'polypeptide(L)'
;MRLRHIALLTCTAFMLVGCNETLETVERDVSHVKNKVDYPLSPSILAEMDKKNMDRNAPIMIRIVKEESKLEIWKARRDNRFEVIASYDICAWSGKLGPKVKEGDRQAPEGFYNLTPGHLNPNSNYYLAINTGFPNRYDQANGRNGTNLMIHGACSSSGCYSMTDAQVLEIYGFARDAFKGGQKTVQLQALPFRMTAENMARHRKSEHYEFWKMLKVGYDNFEVTKRPPEVNVCEKKYVFNQQVEGGQFNAAASCPKMSTPPALASALQSYAKTYELAYTKATNKLDGMVWYDPSEAERKAVVAAKRKGREPAYAPTGSALKAGRLMKETEFAALMEKKAANGISGQAATAMASASNPGATTAATVGTVRPVAPARVAPTVMVASAPVPAPAAASQSAAAPQSVPVPALNPLAFSAPAQPEDTQKKPFWKFWSKQ
;
A
#
# COMPACT_ATOMS: atom_id res chain seq x y z
N MET A 1 29.70 -19.15 72.00
CA MET A 1 30.01 -20.29 71.11
C MET A 1 29.22 -20.09 69.82
N ARG A 2 29.81 -19.47 68.78
CA ARG A 2 30.45 -20.12 67.61
C ARG A 2 29.61 -21.23 66.97
N LEU A 3 29.05 -20.97 65.79
CA LEU A 3 29.15 -21.76 64.53
C LEU A 3 28.37 -20.97 63.44
N ARG A 4 29.03 -20.23 62.54
CA ARG A 4 29.69 -20.63 61.29
C ARG A 4 28.73 -20.97 60.13
N HIS A 5 28.69 -20.02 59.18
CA HIS A 5 28.65 -20.16 57.71
C HIS A 5 27.65 -21.15 57.09
N ILE A 6 26.61 -20.62 56.45
CA ILE A 6 26.05 -21.21 55.21
C ILE A 6 25.87 -20.10 54.18
N ALA A 7 26.36 -20.43 52.99
CA ALA A 7 26.75 -19.57 51.89
C ALA A 7 25.57 -18.96 51.12
N LEU A 8 25.85 -17.78 50.54
CA LEU A 8 25.16 -17.24 49.36
C LEU A 8 25.11 -18.30 48.25
N LEU A 9 23.91 -18.56 47.74
CA LEU A 9 23.71 -19.13 46.41
C LEU A 9 22.70 -18.24 45.68
N THR A 10 23.26 -17.20 45.07
CA THR A 10 22.63 -16.45 43.97
C THR A 10 22.58 -17.35 42.75
N CYS A 11 21.41 -17.92 42.46
CA CYS A 11 21.09 -18.44 41.14
C CYS A 11 19.91 -17.64 40.58
N THR A 12 20.26 -16.51 39.97
CA THR A 12 19.46 -15.79 38.99
C THR A 12 19.23 -16.70 37.78
N ALA A 13 18.11 -17.42 37.78
CA ALA A 13 17.56 -18.03 36.59
C ALA A 13 16.49 -17.10 36.00
N PHE A 14 16.94 -16.04 35.31
CA PHE A 14 16.08 -15.34 34.36
C PHE A 14 15.90 -16.25 33.14
N MET A 15 14.87 -17.10 33.17
CA MET A 15 14.33 -17.71 31.96
C MET A 15 13.72 -16.58 31.12
N LEU A 16 14.51 -16.06 30.17
CA LEU A 16 13.99 -15.31 29.04
C LEU A 16 13.12 -16.25 28.21
N VAL A 17 11.85 -16.35 28.58
CA VAL A 17 10.80 -16.85 27.68
C VAL A 17 10.59 -15.76 26.63
N GLY A 18 11.50 -15.71 25.66
CA GLY A 18 11.29 -15.00 24.42
C GLY A 18 10.28 -15.79 23.59
N CYS A 19 9.01 -15.46 23.73
CA CYS A 19 7.97 -15.91 22.81
C CYS A 19 8.25 -15.31 21.42
N ASN A 20 9.06 -16.01 20.62
CA ASN A 20 9.25 -15.73 19.20
C ASN A 20 8.23 -16.54 18.36
N GLU A 21 6.96 -16.52 18.77
CA GLU A 21 5.82 -17.22 18.15
C GLU A 21 5.17 -16.39 17.02
N THR A 22 5.98 -15.80 16.12
CA THR A 22 5.44 -15.05 14.97
C THR A 22 6.08 -15.37 13.62
N LEU A 23 6.83 -16.47 13.50
CA LEU A 23 7.47 -16.82 12.23
C LEU A 23 7.35 -18.27 11.74
N GLU A 24 6.72 -19.19 12.47
CA GLU A 24 6.61 -20.61 12.03
C GLU A 24 5.19 -21.14 11.82
N THR A 25 4.14 -20.35 12.06
CA THR A 25 2.75 -20.88 12.08
C THR A 25 2.10 -21.12 10.72
N VAL A 26 2.82 -21.02 9.59
CA VAL A 26 2.24 -21.23 8.25
C VAL A 26 3.12 -22.07 7.32
N GLU A 27 3.84 -23.07 7.85
CA GLU A 27 4.24 -24.26 7.07
C GLU A 27 3.31 -25.44 7.42
N ARG A 28 1.98 -25.22 7.35
CA ARG A 28 1.02 -26.32 7.45
C ARG A 28 1.02 -27.10 6.14
N ASP A 29 1.14 -28.42 6.22
CA ASP A 29 0.86 -29.29 5.08
C ASP A 29 -0.62 -29.12 4.70
N VAL A 30 -0.89 -28.65 3.48
CA VAL A 30 -2.24 -28.42 2.96
C VAL A 30 -2.66 -29.48 1.93
N SER A 31 -1.85 -30.53 1.74
CA SER A 31 -2.13 -31.63 0.80
C SER A 31 -3.46 -32.35 1.09
N HIS A 32 -3.86 -32.41 2.35
CA HIS A 32 -5.10 -33.05 2.80
C HIS A 32 -6.35 -32.17 2.67
N VAL A 33 -6.21 -30.89 2.31
CA VAL A 33 -7.33 -29.94 2.21
C VAL A 33 -8.11 -30.16 0.92
N LYS A 34 -9.28 -30.80 1.03
CA LYS A 34 -10.16 -31.08 -0.11
C LYS A 34 -10.97 -29.87 -0.60
N ASN A 35 -11.54 -29.10 0.33
CA ASN A 35 -12.27 -27.87 0.01
C ASN A 35 -11.45 -26.64 0.42
N LYS A 36 -10.57 -26.22 -0.48
CA LYS A 36 -9.72 -25.03 -0.31
C LYS A 36 -10.53 -23.72 -0.29
N VAL A 37 -11.68 -23.66 -0.96
CA VAL A 37 -12.47 -22.43 -1.10
C VAL A 37 -13.20 -22.10 0.19
N ASP A 38 -13.81 -23.08 0.86
CA ASP A 38 -14.53 -22.89 2.13
C ASP A 38 -13.72 -23.28 3.37
N TYR A 39 -12.41 -23.48 3.22
CA TYR A 39 -11.53 -23.81 4.33
C TYR A 39 -11.61 -22.74 5.44
N PRO A 40 -11.91 -23.09 6.70
CA PRO A 40 -12.07 -22.12 7.76
C PRO A 40 -10.72 -21.46 8.13
N LEU A 41 -10.79 -20.23 8.65
CA LEU A 41 -9.61 -19.62 9.27
C LEU A 41 -9.18 -20.45 10.49
N SER A 42 -7.88 -20.47 10.76
CA SER A 42 -7.31 -21.28 11.83
C SER A 42 -7.82 -20.84 13.22
N PRO A 43 -7.94 -21.76 14.21
CA PRO A 43 -8.36 -21.39 15.57
C PRO A 43 -7.49 -20.30 16.22
N SER A 44 -6.19 -20.29 15.94
CA SER A 44 -5.26 -19.25 16.41
C SER A 44 -5.62 -17.86 15.86
N ILE A 45 -5.99 -17.77 14.58
CA ILE A 45 -6.45 -16.51 13.99
C ILE A 45 -7.78 -16.08 14.59
N LEU A 46 -8.72 -17.00 14.82
CA LEU A 46 -10.00 -16.69 15.46
C LEU A 46 -9.80 -16.13 16.88
N ALA A 47 -8.91 -16.75 17.67
CA ALA A 47 -8.58 -16.25 19.01
C ALA A 47 -7.93 -14.86 18.98
N GLU A 48 -7.05 -14.58 18.00
CA GLU A 48 -6.44 -13.26 17.85
C GLU A 48 -7.47 -12.19 17.41
N MET A 49 -8.46 -12.57 16.59
CA MET A 49 -9.58 -11.68 16.24
C MET A 49 -10.39 -11.29 17.47
N ASP A 50 -10.75 -12.28 18.31
CA ASP A 50 -11.52 -12.05 19.54
C ASP A 50 -10.77 -11.09 20.47
N LYS A 51 -9.47 -11.36 20.68
CA LYS A 51 -8.59 -10.50 21.49
C LYS A 51 -8.52 -9.06 20.97
N LYS A 52 -8.52 -8.86 19.65
CA LYS A 52 -8.44 -7.54 19.02
C LYS A 52 -9.81 -6.86 18.81
N ASN A 53 -10.91 -7.47 19.25
CA ASN A 53 -12.28 -7.00 19.01
C ASN A 53 -12.58 -6.84 17.51
N MET A 54 -12.24 -7.86 16.72
CA MET A 54 -12.50 -7.93 15.28
C MET A 54 -13.53 -9.03 15.01
N ASP A 55 -14.66 -8.69 14.38
CA ASP A 55 -15.65 -9.73 14.03
C ASP A 55 -15.16 -10.55 12.85
N ARG A 56 -15.42 -11.86 12.82
CA ARG A 56 -14.93 -12.78 11.78
C ARG A 56 -15.17 -12.28 10.35
N ASN A 57 -16.37 -11.79 10.07
CA ASN A 57 -16.77 -11.31 8.75
C ASN A 57 -16.55 -9.80 8.55
N ALA A 58 -15.86 -9.12 9.49
CA ALA A 58 -15.58 -7.68 9.38
C ALA A 58 -14.71 -7.36 8.15
N PRO A 59 -14.83 -6.15 7.58
CA PRO A 59 -14.06 -5.73 6.42
C PRO A 59 -12.54 -5.88 6.60
N ILE A 60 -11.85 -6.17 5.49
CA ILE A 60 -10.38 -6.24 5.42
C ILE A 60 -9.79 -5.31 4.36
N MET A 61 -8.50 -5.06 4.50
CA MET A 61 -7.62 -4.45 3.50
C MET A 61 -6.35 -5.32 3.43
N ILE A 62 -5.79 -5.46 2.24
CA ILE A 62 -4.53 -6.16 2.02
C ILE A 62 -3.44 -5.12 1.79
N ARG A 63 -2.31 -5.22 2.48
CA ARG A 63 -1.14 -4.36 2.25
C ARG A 63 0.07 -5.19 1.91
N ILE A 64 0.71 -4.90 0.80
CA ILE A 64 1.98 -5.47 0.40
C ILE A 64 3.05 -4.40 0.51
N VAL A 65 4.18 -4.76 1.13
CA VAL A 65 5.39 -3.94 1.17
C VAL A 65 6.54 -4.74 0.57
N LYS A 66 6.95 -4.34 -0.65
CA LYS A 66 7.87 -5.13 -1.49
C LYS A 66 9.27 -5.24 -0.90
N GLU A 67 9.80 -4.15 -0.38
CA GLU A 67 11.16 -4.08 0.16
C GLU A 67 11.35 -5.06 1.32
N GLU A 68 10.40 -5.06 2.26
CA GLU A 68 10.34 -5.98 3.41
C GLU A 68 9.87 -7.38 3.01
N SER A 69 9.26 -7.53 1.82
CA SER A 69 8.65 -8.76 1.32
C SER A 69 7.58 -9.31 2.26
N LYS A 70 6.67 -8.43 2.67
CA LYS A 70 5.54 -8.77 3.56
C LYS A 70 4.21 -8.49 2.89
N LEU A 71 3.24 -9.39 3.13
CA LEU A 71 1.83 -9.18 2.87
C LEU A 71 1.10 -9.18 4.22
N GLU A 72 0.33 -8.13 4.49
CA GLU A 72 -0.42 -7.94 5.72
C GLU A 72 -1.92 -7.94 5.43
N ILE A 73 -2.67 -8.61 6.29
CA ILE A 73 -4.12 -8.48 6.36
C ILE A 73 -4.42 -7.51 7.50
N TRP A 74 -5.05 -6.41 7.13
CA TRP A 74 -5.58 -5.41 8.05
C TRP A 74 -7.07 -5.64 8.15
N LYS A 75 -7.60 -5.77 9.37
CA LYS A 75 -9.01 -6.06 9.61
C LYS A 75 -9.64 -4.97 10.47
N ALA A 76 -10.88 -4.62 10.15
CA ALA A 76 -11.65 -3.67 10.93
C ALA A 76 -11.95 -4.24 12.32
N ARG A 77 -11.65 -3.46 13.35
CA ARG A 77 -12.17 -3.61 14.70
C ARG A 77 -13.60 -3.07 14.76
N ARG A 78 -14.32 -3.36 15.84
CA ARG A 78 -15.69 -2.86 16.08
C ARG A 78 -15.81 -1.33 16.12
N ASP A 79 -14.72 -0.60 16.35
CA ASP A 79 -14.67 0.87 16.26
C ASP A 79 -14.41 1.40 14.82
N ASN A 80 -14.46 0.50 13.83
CA ASN A 80 -14.17 0.77 12.42
C ASN A 80 -12.76 1.31 12.17
N ARG A 81 -11.78 1.01 13.04
CA ARG A 81 -10.35 1.21 12.78
C ARG A 81 -9.70 -0.10 12.40
N PHE A 82 -8.81 -0.05 11.43
CA PHE A 82 -8.11 -1.20 10.90
C PHE A 82 -6.81 -1.42 11.64
N GLU A 83 -6.56 -2.68 12.00
CA GLU A 83 -5.32 -3.12 12.61
C GLU A 83 -4.88 -4.43 11.96
N VAL A 84 -3.56 -4.69 11.96
CA VAL A 84 -3.01 -5.94 11.43
C VAL A 84 -3.51 -7.12 12.25
N ILE A 85 -4.15 -8.08 11.57
CA ILE A 85 -4.54 -9.38 12.14
C ILE A 85 -3.53 -10.48 11.76
N ALA A 86 -2.91 -10.38 10.58
CA ALA A 86 -1.93 -11.35 10.12
C ALA A 86 -0.87 -10.70 9.21
N SER A 87 0.36 -11.21 9.26
CA SER A 87 1.47 -10.80 8.40
C SER A 87 2.20 -12.03 7.88
N TYR A 88 2.42 -12.07 6.57
CA TYR A 88 2.98 -13.20 5.85
C TYR A 88 4.24 -12.79 5.10
N ASP A 89 5.27 -13.63 5.14
CA ASP A 89 6.41 -13.48 4.24
C ASP A 89 6.01 -13.82 2.82
N ILE A 90 6.22 -12.87 1.90
CA ILE A 90 6.08 -13.10 0.46
C ILE A 90 7.27 -13.95 0.05
N CYS A 91 6.99 -15.13 -0.50
CA CYS A 91 8.03 -16.02 -0.97
C CYS A 91 8.79 -15.41 -2.14
N ALA A 92 8.07 -14.92 -3.17
CA ALA A 92 8.69 -14.42 -4.38
C ALA A 92 7.89 -13.28 -5.00
N TRP A 93 8.60 -12.27 -5.48
CA TRP A 93 8.04 -11.24 -6.37
C TRP A 93 9.08 -10.80 -7.39
N SER A 94 8.63 -10.53 -8.62
CA SER A 94 9.51 -10.26 -9.75
C SER A 94 9.85 -8.78 -9.93
N GLY A 95 11.02 -8.52 -10.50
CA GLY A 95 11.49 -7.18 -10.82
C GLY A 95 12.20 -6.50 -9.64
N LYS A 96 12.12 -5.17 -9.59
CA LYS A 96 12.70 -4.32 -8.54
C LYS A 96 11.62 -3.48 -7.86
N LEU A 97 12.00 -2.61 -6.94
CA LEU A 97 11.10 -1.56 -6.48
C LEU A 97 10.76 -0.65 -7.65
N GLY A 98 9.50 -0.24 -7.76
CA GLY A 98 8.97 0.49 -8.90
C GLY A 98 7.65 -0.08 -9.42
N PRO A 99 6.86 0.74 -10.15
CA PRO A 99 5.60 0.32 -10.72
C PRO A 99 5.78 -0.60 -11.93
N LYS A 100 4.80 -1.47 -12.16
CA LYS A 100 4.65 -2.17 -13.46
C LYS A 100 4.19 -1.19 -14.53
N VAL A 101 4.74 -1.29 -15.74
CA VAL A 101 4.42 -0.37 -16.85
C VAL A 101 3.88 -1.10 -18.08
N LYS A 102 4.40 -2.28 -18.43
CA LYS A 102 4.00 -3.00 -19.65
C LYS A 102 3.90 -4.50 -19.46
N GLU A 103 3.12 -5.17 -20.29
CA GLU A 103 3.06 -6.63 -20.36
C GLU A 103 4.47 -7.21 -20.60
N GLY A 104 4.80 -8.30 -19.90
CA GLY A 104 6.11 -8.95 -20.02
C GLY A 104 7.32 -8.24 -19.40
N ASP A 105 7.17 -7.07 -18.73
CA ASP A 105 8.28 -6.40 -18.01
C ASP A 105 8.77 -7.14 -16.75
N ARG A 106 8.12 -8.25 -16.39
CA ARG A 106 8.39 -9.06 -15.18
C ARG A 106 8.39 -8.22 -13.90
N GLN A 107 7.57 -7.18 -13.82
CA GLN A 107 7.47 -6.28 -12.68
C GLN A 107 6.18 -6.52 -11.90
N ALA A 108 6.29 -6.74 -10.59
CA ALA A 108 5.11 -6.74 -9.70
C ALA A 108 4.60 -5.29 -9.50
N PRO A 109 3.27 -5.07 -9.53
CA PRO A 109 2.68 -3.74 -9.58
C PRO A 109 2.74 -3.02 -8.23
N GLU A 110 2.78 -1.69 -8.26
CA GLU A 110 2.68 -0.81 -7.10
C GLU A 110 1.53 0.17 -7.30
N GLY A 111 0.69 0.38 -6.29
CA GLY A 111 -0.52 1.18 -6.39
C GLY A 111 -1.62 0.77 -5.41
N PHE A 112 -2.82 1.30 -5.65
CA PHE A 112 -4.04 1.01 -4.90
C PHE A 112 -5.06 0.32 -5.82
N TYR A 113 -5.56 -0.84 -5.41
CA TYR A 113 -6.45 -1.66 -6.22
C TYR A 113 -7.68 -2.05 -5.43
N ASN A 114 -8.87 -1.96 -6.03
CA ASN A 114 -10.12 -2.38 -5.39
C ASN A 114 -10.53 -3.74 -5.93
N LEU A 115 -10.41 -4.77 -5.09
CA LEU A 115 -10.67 -6.15 -5.45
C LEU A 115 -12.12 -6.51 -5.13
N THR A 116 -12.88 -6.90 -6.14
CA THR A 116 -14.24 -7.46 -5.99
C THR A 116 -14.19 -8.98 -5.78
N PRO A 117 -15.31 -9.64 -5.41
CA PRO A 117 -15.36 -11.10 -5.36
C PRO A 117 -14.88 -11.81 -6.63
N GLY A 118 -15.08 -11.19 -7.80
CA GLY A 118 -14.63 -11.73 -9.09
C GLY A 118 -13.11 -11.75 -9.28
N HIS A 119 -12.34 -11.11 -8.38
CA HIS A 119 -10.88 -11.21 -8.36
C HIS A 119 -10.39 -12.45 -7.61
N LEU A 120 -11.25 -13.13 -6.84
CA LEU A 120 -10.91 -14.41 -6.24
C LEU A 120 -10.90 -15.50 -7.32
N ASN A 121 -9.79 -16.20 -7.43
CA ASN A 121 -9.63 -17.31 -8.38
C ASN A 121 -9.45 -18.64 -7.63
N PRO A 122 -10.56 -19.38 -7.40
CA PRO A 122 -10.51 -20.71 -6.79
C PRO A 122 -9.88 -21.77 -7.72
N ASN A 123 -9.91 -21.56 -9.03
CA ASN A 123 -9.43 -22.48 -10.06
C ASN A 123 -8.05 -22.08 -10.60
N SER A 124 -7.21 -21.51 -9.73
CA SER A 124 -5.83 -21.19 -10.07
C SER A 124 -5.08 -22.42 -10.60
N ASN A 125 -4.16 -22.22 -11.54
CA ASN A 125 -3.18 -23.24 -11.95
C ASN A 125 -2.14 -23.52 -10.84
N TYR A 126 -2.13 -22.69 -9.79
CA TYR A 126 -1.44 -22.93 -8.53
C TYR A 126 -2.45 -23.43 -7.47
N TYR A 127 -2.19 -23.23 -6.19
CA TYR A 127 -3.12 -23.67 -5.14
C TYR A 127 -4.41 -22.82 -5.08
N LEU A 128 -4.29 -21.53 -4.75
CA LEU A 128 -5.34 -20.51 -4.83
C LEU A 128 -4.73 -19.22 -5.37
N ALA A 129 -5.56 -18.32 -5.88
CA ALA A 129 -5.09 -17.01 -6.31
C ALA A 129 -6.11 -15.89 -6.05
N ILE A 130 -5.60 -14.67 -5.91
CA ILE A 130 -6.35 -13.42 -5.90
C ILE A 130 -5.73 -12.51 -6.96
N ASN A 131 -6.49 -12.10 -7.97
CA ASN A 131 -6.03 -11.13 -8.95
C ASN A 131 -5.80 -9.77 -8.26
N THR A 132 -4.67 -9.12 -8.56
CA THR A 132 -4.31 -7.83 -7.94
C THR A 132 -5.14 -6.65 -8.45
N GLY A 133 -5.95 -6.83 -9.50
CA GLY A 133 -6.76 -5.76 -10.08
C GLY A 133 -5.96 -4.80 -10.97
N PHE A 134 -4.70 -5.11 -11.28
CA PHE A 134 -3.92 -4.38 -12.28
C PHE A 134 -4.40 -4.72 -13.70
N PRO A 135 -4.49 -3.74 -14.62
CA PRO A 135 -4.28 -2.30 -14.40
C PRO A 135 -5.53 -1.61 -13.84
N ASN A 136 -5.35 -0.76 -12.82
CA ASN A 136 -6.45 0.09 -12.32
C ASN A 136 -6.66 1.34 -13.22
N ARG A 137 -7.57 2.24 -12.82
CA ARG A 137 -7.85 3.49 -13.58
C ARG A 137 -6.62 4.40 -13.72
N TYR A 138 -5.75 4.47 -12.71
CA TYR A 138 -4.50 5.22 -12.77
C TYR A 138 -3.53 4.59 -13.78
N ASP A 139 -3.38 3.27 -13.73
CA ASP A 139 -2.51 2.52 -14.63
C ASP A 139 -2.97 2.70 -16.08
N GLN A 140 -4.27 2.54 -16.35
CA GLN A 140 -4.87 2.72 -17.68
C GLN A 140 -4.68 4.16 -18.21
N ALA A 141 -4.92 5.19 -17.38
CA ALA A 141 -4.75 6.59 -17.79
C ALA A 141 -3.28 6.96 -18.08
N ASN A 142 -2.34 6.19 -17.54
CA ASN A 142 -0.91 6.31 -17.80
C ASN A 142 -0.41 5.34 -18.89
N GLY A 143 -1.32 4.71 -19.65
CA GLY A 143 -0.97 3.81 -20.76
C GLY A 143 -0.32 2.50 -20.32
N ARG A 144 -0.42 2.15 -19.03
CA ARG A 144 0.16 0.92 -18.50
C ARG A 144 -0.73 -0.26 -18.82
N ASN A 145 -0.10 -1.38 -19.13
CA ASN A 145 -0.81 -2.60 -19.52
C ASN A 145 -0.15 -3.85 -18.93
N GLY A 146 -0.92 -4.93 -18.95
CA GLY A 146 -0.53 -6.21 -18.40
C GLY A 146 -1.75 -6.95 -17.84
N THR A 147 -1.65 -8.26 -17.69
CA THR A 147 -2.74 -9.10 -17.18
C THR A 147 -2.22 -10.15 -16.21
N ASN A 148 -3.15 -10.87 -15.56
CA ASN A 148 -2.85 -12.07 -14.78
C ASN A 148 -1.80 -11.90 -13.67
N LEU A 149 -1.77 -10.73 -13.03
CA LEU A 149 -0.95 -10.50 -11.84
C LEU A 149 -1.73 -10.95 -10.62
N MET A 150 -1.20 -11.94 -9.92
CA MET A 150 -1.92 -12.61 -8.84
C MET A 150 -1.13 -12.53 -7.53
N ILE A 151 -1.86 -12.60 -6.42
CA ILE A 151 -1.35 -13.13 -5.14
C ILE A 151 -1.70 -14.62 -5.15
N HIS A 152 -0.72 -15.52 -5.20
CA HIS A 152 -1.00 -16.95 -5.38
C HIS A 152 -0.09 -17.86 -4.54
N GLY A 153 -0.52 -19.11 -4.34
CA GLY A 153 0.32 -20.18 -3.77
C GLY A 153 1.38 -20.67 -4.75
N ALA A 154 2.15 -21.69 -4.42
CA ALA A 154 3.38 -22.08 -5.11
C ALA A 154 4.42 -20.95 -5.11
N CYS A 155 5.48 -21.17 -4.34
CA CYS A 155 6.56 -20.24 -4.01
C CYS A 155 7.46 -19.93 -5.22
N SER A 156 6.88 -19.40 -6.31
CA SER A 156 7.49 -19.12 -7.60
C SER A 156 6.78 -17.97 -8.30
N SER A 157 7.51 -16.96 -8.81
CA SER A 157 6.91 -15.77 -9.44
C SER A 157 7.55 -15.42 -10.80
N SER A 158 6.71 -14.98 -11.75
CA SER A 158 7.09 -14.33 -13.01
C SER A 158 6.32 -13.01 -13.24
N GLY A 159 6.06 -12.25 -12.17
CA GLY A 159 5.30 -10.98 -12.18
C GLY A 159 4.28 -10.84 -11.05
N CYS A 160 4.06 -11.91 -10.29
CA CYS A 160 3.08 -12.04 -9.22
C CYS A 160 3.67 -11.81 -7.82
N TYR A 161 2.81 -11.81 -6.82
CA TYR A 161 3.17 -11.96 -5.41
C TYR A 161 2.92 -13.40 -4.97
N SER A 162 3.99 -14.20 -4.93
CA SER A 162 3.88 -15.62 -4.62
C SER A 162 4.06 -15.87 -3.13
N MET A 163 3.15 -16.67 -2.59
CA MET A 163 3.04 -17.09 -1.20
C MET A 163 3.25 -18.61 -1.11
N THR A 164 3.33 -19.17 0.10
CA THR A 164 3.14 -20.61 0.27
C THR A 164 1.66 -20.98 0.12
N ASP A 165 1.36 -22.26 -0.13
CA ASP A 165 -0.02 -22.72 -0.28
C ASP A 165 -0.83 -22.53 1.00
N ALA A 166 -0.21 -22.77 2.16
CA ALA A 166 -0.81 -22.51 3.47
C ALA A 166 -1.10 -21.01 3.70
N GLN A 167 -0.20 -20.13 3.30
CA GLN A 167 -0.40 -18.68 3.41
C GLN A 167 -1.55 -18.21 2.52
N VAL A 168 -1.56 -18.62 1.24
CA VAL A 168 -2.63 -18.18 0.32
C VAL A 168 -3.99 -18.76 0.72
N LEU A 169 -4.03 -19.96 1.33
CA LEU A 169 -5.26 -20.54 1.87
C LEU A 169 -5.90 -19.63 2.92
N GLU A 170 -5.10 -19.13 3.86
CA GLU A 170 -5.57 -18.25 4.92
C GLU A 170 -5.91 -16.84 4.39
N ILE A 171 -5.07 -16.27 3.51
CA ILE A 171 -5.31 -14.98 2.83
C ILE A 171 -6.63 -15.02 2.03
N TYR A 172 -6.86 -16.09 1.28
CA TYR A 172 -8.10 -16.29 0.54
C TYR A 172 -9.30 -16.43 1.49
N GLY A 173 -9.13 -17.16 2.60
CA GLY A 173 -10.14 -17.28 3.65
C GLY A 173 -10.55 -15.94 4.26
N PHE A 174 -9.59 -15.04 4.51
CA PHE A 174 -9.87 -13.68 4.98
C PHE A 174 -10.71 -12.89 3.97
N ALA A 175 -10.31 -12.89 2.69
CA ALA A 175 -11.04 -12.17 1.65
C ALA A 175 -12.46 -12.73 1.47
N ARG A 176 -12.59 -14.06 1.42
CA ARG A 176 -13.87 -14.76 1.36
C ARG A 176 -14.79 -14.37 2.52
N ASP A 177 -14.32 -14.46 3.76
CA ASP A 177 -15.14 -14.18 4.94
C ASP A 177 -15.57 -12.70 4.98
N ALA A 178 -14.71 -11.78 4.53
CA ALA A 178 -15.07 -10.37 4.40
C ALA A 178 -16.13 -10.10 3.31
N PHE A 179 -16.03 -10.77 2.15
CA PHE A 179 -17.07 -10.71 1.12
C PHE A 179 -18.39 -11.36 1.59
N LYS A 180 -18.33 -12.49 2.31
CA LYS A 180 -19.51 -13.11 2.97
C LYS A 180 -20.14 -12.15 3.99
N GLY A 181 -19.33 -11.30 4.63
CA GLY A 181 -19.76 -10.22 5.51
C GLY A 181 -20.37 -8.99 4.81
N GLY A 182 -20.43 -8.98 3.47
CA GLY A 182 -21.03 -7.88 2.71
C GLY A 182 -20.05 -6.78 2.29
N GLN A 183 -18.74 -6.92 2.54
CA GLN A 183 -17.76 -6.00 1.97
C GLN A 183 -17.83 -6.06 0.43
N LYS A 184 -17.96 -4.91 -0.25
CA LYS A 184 -18.08 -4.87 -1.72
C LYS A 184 -16.73 -4.99 -2.43
N THR A 185 -15.72 -4.33 -1.87
CA THR A 185 -14.36 -4.33 -2.39
C THR A 185 -13.35 -4.43 -1.25
N VAL A 186 -12.34 -5.27 -1.41
CA VAL A 186 -11.14 -5.29 -0.57
C VAL A 186 -10.08 -4.40 -1.23
N GLN A 187 -9.63 -3.36 -0.53
CA GLN A 187 -8.53 -2.53 -1.05
C GLN A 187 -7.20 -3.28 -0.87
N LEU A 188 -6.46 -3.43 -1.95
CA LEU A 188 -5.06 -3.85 -1.98
C LEU A 188 -4.16 -2.62 -2.12
N GLN A 189 -3.27 -2.43 -1.17
CA GLN A 189 -2.21 -1.42 -1.20
C GLN A 189 -0.88 -2.12 -1.51
N ALA A 190 -0.40 -2.04 -2.75
CA ALA A 190 0.90 -2.57 -3.12
C ALA A 190 1.93 -1.44 -3.10
N LEU A 191 2.80 -1.44 -2.09
CA LEU A 191 3.71 -0.34 -1.78
C LEU A 191 5.17 -0.79 -1.96
N PRO A 192 6.08 0.15 -2.32
CA PRO A 192 7.50 -0.17 -2.46
C PRO A 192 8.12 -0.63 -1.13
N PHE A 193 7.77 0.04 -0.03
CA PHE A 193 8.25 -0.19 1.33
C PHE A 193 7.27 0.46 2.32
N ARG A 194 7.45 0.25 3.63
CA ARG A 194 6.74 1.07 4.62
C ARG A 194 7.14 2.53 4.47
N MET A 195 6.22 3.43 4.13
CA MET A 195 6.53 4.79 3.68
C MET A 195 6.85 5.77 4.83
N THR A 196 7.68 5.33 5.79
CA THR A 196 8.18 6.16 6.89
C THR A 196 9.13 7.23 6.36
N ALA A 197 9.41 8.24 7.18
CA ALA A 197 10.35 9.31 6.85
C ALA A 197 11.75 8.78 6.51
N GLU A 198 12.23 7.80 7.26
CA GLU A 198 13.55 7.18 7.05
C GLU A 198 13.62 6.43 5.73
N ASN A 199 12.57 5.67 5.39
CA ASN A 199 12.53 4.91 4.16
C ASN A 199 12.37 5.85 2.95
N MET A 200 11.50 6.86 3.03
CA MET A 200 11.38 7.88 1.99
C MET A 200 12.71 8.62 1.77
N ALA A 201 13.45 8.95 2.84
CA ALA A 201 14.76 9.62 2.73
C ALA A 201 15.85 8.69 2.15
N ARG A 202 15.83 7.40 2.51
CA ARG A 202 16.72 6.36 1.95
C ARG A 202 16.58 6.25 0.44
N HIS A 203 15.34 6.33 -0.03
CA HIS A 203 14.95 6.11 -1.41
C HIS A 203 14.80 7.40 -2.24
N ARG A 204 15.18 8.56 -1.68
CA ARG A 204 14.96 9.89 -2.27
C ARG A 204 15.60 10.15 -3.64
N LYS A 205 16.52 9.29 -4.06
CA LYS A 205 17.26 9.39 -5.33
C LYS A 205 16.81 8.38 -6.38
N SER A 206 15.78 7.59 -6.08
CA SER A 206 15.18 6.68 -7.05
C SER A 206 14.47 7.45 -8.15
N GLU A 207 14.50 6.91 -9.37
CA GLU A 207 13.71 7.42 -10.50
C GLU A 207 12.19 7.35 -10.24
N HIS A 208 11.75 6.48 -9.33
CA HIS A 208 10.35 6.30 -8.97
C HIS A 208 9.90 7.17 -7.79
N TYR A 209 10.76 8.05 -7.27
CA TYR A 209 10.48 8.80 -6.05
C TYR A 209 9.25 9.71 -6.15
N GLU A 210 9.01 10.35 -7.29
CA GLU A 210 7.81 11.17 -7.51
C GLU A 210 6.52 10.35 -7.47
N PHE A 211 6.55 9.13 -8.04
CA PHE A 211 5.45 8.19 -7.96
C PHE A 211 5.23 7.73 -6.51
N TRP A 212 6.31 7.45 -5.76
CA TRP A 212 6.21 7.07 -4.36
C TRP A 212 5.70 8.20 -3.47
N LYS A 213 6.06 9.46 -3.70
CA LYS A 213 5.42 10.60 -3.02
C LYS A 213 3.91 10.62 -3.22
N MET A 214 3.43 10.27 -4.42
CA MET A 214 1.99 10.16 -4.68
C MET A 214 1.34 9.01 -3.90
N LEU A 215 1.97 7.83 -3.85
CA LEU A 215 1.47 6.71 -3.04
C LEU A 215 1.45 7.06 -1.54
N LYS A 216 2.44 7.82 -1.09
CA LYS A 216 2.58 8.25 0.30
C LYS A 216 1.36 9.03 0.79
N VAL A 217 0.74 9.85 -0.06
CA VAL A 217 -0.47 10.59 0.33
C VAL A 217 -1.58 9.62 0.77
N GLY A 218 -1.79 8.54 0.03
CA GLY A 218 -2.75 7.49 0.42
C GLY A 218 -2.31 6.71 1.65
N TYR A 219 -1.01 6.42 1.77
CA TYR A 219 -0.43 5.80 2.97
C TYR A 219 -0.69 6.64 4.22
N ASP A 220 -0.40 7.94 4.19
CA ASP A 220 -0.58 8.87 5.31
C ASP A 220 -2.05 9.02 5.71
N ASN A 221 -2.95 9.06 4.71
CA ASN A 221 -4.39 9.05 4.96
C ASN A 221 -4.80 7.81 5.76
N PHE A 222 -4.27 6.64 5.43
CA PHE A 222 -4.50 5.43 6.22
C PHE A 222 -3.85 5.54 7.60
N GLU A 223 -2.62 6.01 7.72
CA GLU A 223 -1.92 6.06 9.01
C GLU A 223 -2.62 7.00 10.01
N VAL A 224 -3.18 8.11 9.55
CA VAL A 224 -3.92 9.07 10.37
C VAL A 224 -5.32 8.55 10.74
N THR A 225 -6.07 8.02 9.77
CA THR A 225 -7.47 7.61 10.00
C THR A 225 -7.61 6.18 10.53
N LYS A 226 -6.58 5.34 10.30
CA LYS A 226 -6.62 3.87 10.39
C LYS A 226 -7.81 3.28 9.63
N ARG A 227 -8.14 3.84 8.47
CA ARG A 227 -9.18 3.36 7.56
C ARG A 227 -8.64 3.36 6.13
N PRO A 228 -8.99 2.36 5.28
CA PRO A 228 -8.66 2.39 3.87
C PRO A 228 -9.15 3.69 3.24
N PRO A 229 -8.27 4.51 2.64
CA PRO A 229 -8.68 5.76 2.02
C PRO A 229 -9.59 5.50 0.81
N GLU A 230 -10.51 6.41 0.55
CA GLU A 230 -11.14 6.51 -0.75
C GLU A 230 -10.09 6.89 -1.78
N VAL A 231 -10.02 6.14 -2.88
CA VAL A 231 -9.03 6.33 -3.95
C VAL A 231 -9.75 6.70 -5.24
N ASN A 232 -9.45 7.88 -5.74
CA ASN A 232 -9.89 8.39 -7.03
C ASN A 232 -8.68 8.74 -7.90
N VAL A 233 -8.94 9.06 -9.17
CA VAL A 233 -7.91 9.44 -10.14
C VAL A 233 -8.41 10.59 -11.00
N CYS A 234 -7.59 11.61 -11.15
CA CYS A 234 -7.73 12.67 -12.14
C CYS A 234 -6.35 13.23 -12.49
N GLU A 235 -6.20 13.85 -13.66
CA GLU A 235 -4.92 14.34 -14.18
C GLU A 235 -3.82 13.27 -14.18
N LYS A 236 -4.21 12.01 -14.38
CA LYS A 236 -3.32 10.83 -14.30
C LYS A 236 -2.62 10.69 -12.94
N LYS A 237 -3.19 11.23 -11.87
CA LYS A 237 -2.68 11.20 -10.49
C LYS A 237 -3.72 10.62 -9.55
N TYR A 238 -3.26 9.94 -8.51
CA TYR A 238 -4.13 9.51 -7.42
C TYR A 238 -4.62 10.70 -6.60
N VAL A 239 -5.86 10.60 -6.15
CA VAL A 239 -6.51 11.55 -5.26
C VAL A 239 -7.17 10.77 -4.13
N PHE A 240 -6.99 11.22 -2.88
CA PHE A 240 -7.42 10.48 -1.69
C PHE A 240 -8.36 11.32 -0.83
N ASN A 241 -9.46 10.70 -0.38
CA ASN A 241 -10.40 11.27 0.60
C ASN A 241 -10.83 12.72 0.32
N GLN A 242 -11.07 13.06 -0.96
CA GLN A 242 -11.52 14.39 -1.35
C GLN A 242 -13.04 14.44 -1.50
N GLN A 243 -13.64 15.54 -1.05
CA GLN A 243 -15.04 15.86 -1.29
C GLN A 243 -15.17 16.65 -2.59
N VAL A 244 -16.00 16.18 -3.51
CA VAL A 244 -16.22 16.82 -4.81
C VAL A 244 -17.33 17.87 -4.68
N GLU A 245 -17.04 19.10 -5.07
CA GLU A 245 -17.98 20.25 -5.05
C GLU A 245 -18.72 20.39 -6.40
N GLY A 246 -18.96 19.26 -7.08
CA GLY A 246 -19.58 19.16 -8.40
C GLY A 246 -18.71 18.41 -9.43
N GLY A 247 -19.36 17.63 -10.29
CA GLY A 247 -18.69 16.80 -11.30
C GLY A 247 -18.36 15.38 -10.82
N GLN A 248 -17.57 14.65 -11.62
CA GLN A 248 -17.12 13.29 -11.33
C GLN A 248 -15.64 13.15 -11.65
N PHE A 249 -14.94 12.26 -10.95
CA PHE A 249 -13.55 11.95 -11.26
C PHE A 249 -13.43 11.22 -12.59
N ASN A 250 -12.57 11.73 -13.47
CA ASN A 250 -12.12 11.06 -14.68
C ASN A 250 -10.60 10.99 -14.67
N ALA A 251 -10.05 9.79 -14.82
CA ALA A 251 -8.63 9.53 -14.65
C ALA A 251 -7.72 10.31 -15.61
N ALA A 252 -8.20 10.62 -16.82
CA ALA A 252 -7.43 11.33 -17.85
C ALA A 252 -7.74 12.83 -17.93
N ALA A 253 -8.85 13.30 -17.35
CA ALA A 253 -9.27 14.70 -17.39
C ALA A 253 -8.78 15.50 -16.18
N SER A 254 -8.96 16.82 -16.21
CA SER A 254 -8.69 17.71 -15.08
C SER A 254 -9.49 17.32 -13.84
N CYS A 255 -8.90 17.55 -12.66
CA CYS A 255 -9.59 17.27 -11.42
C CYS A 255 -10.81 18.19 -11.25
N PRO A 256 -11.97 17.65 -10.81
CA PRO A 256 -13.10 18.49 -10.44
C PRO A 256 -12.73 19.37 -9.24
N LYS A 257 -13.52 20.43 -9.01
CA LYS A 257 -13.35 21.24 -7.80
C LYS A 257 -13.54 20.33 -6.58
N MET A 258 -12.52 20.29 -5.72
CA MET A 258 -12.47 19.36 -4.61
C MET A 258 -11.89 20.02 -3.38
N SER A 259 -12.33 19.56 -2.21
CA SER A 259 -11.83 20.00 -0.90
C SER A 259 -11.57 18.80 0.01
N THR A 260 -10.61 18.97 0.92
CA THR A 260 -10.35 17.99 1.97
C THR A 260 -11.20 18.32 3.19
N PRO A 261 -11.90 17.34 3.81
CA PRO A 261 -12.67 17.57 5.03
C PRO A 261 -11.83 18.28 6.11
N PRO A 262 -12.33 19.35 6.77
CA PRO A 262 -11.51 20.16 7.68
C PRO A 262 -10.83 19.37 8.82
N ALA A 263 -11.53 18.40 9.40
CA ALA A 263 -10.98 17.53 10.44
C ALA A 263 -9.82 16.66 9.92
N LEU A 264 -9.95 16.12 8.70
CA LEU A 264 -8.91 15.34 8.06
C LEU A 264 -7.71 16.22 7.69
N ALA A 265 -7.96 17.42 7.16
CA ALA A 265 -6.91 18.37 6.82
C ALA A 265 -6.05 18.74 8.04
N SER A 266 -6.68 19.04 9.18
CA SER A 266 -5.97 19.35 10.44
C SER A 266 -5.15 18.16 10.96
N ALA A 267 -5.71 16.95 10.90
CA ALA A 267 -5.02 15.73 11.33
C ALA A 267 -3.82 15.41 10.43
N LEU A 268 -3.98 15.52 9.10
CA LEU A 268 -2.89 15.36 8.13
C LEU A 268 -1.81 16.43 8.30
N GLN A 269 -2.18 17.68 8.56
CA GLN A 269 -1.21 18.76 8.78
C GLN A 269 -0.37 18.48 10.05
N SER A 270 -1.01 18.02 11.11
CA SER A 270 -0.32 17.65 12.36
C SER A 270 0.63 16.48 12.16
N TYR A 271 0.20 15.45 11.42
CA TYR A 271 1.02 14.32 11.03
C TYR A 271 2.18 14.72 10.09
N ALA A 272 1.93 15.63 9.16
CA ALA A 272 2.95 16.12 8.23
C ALA A 272 4.08 16.84 8.97
N LYS A 273 3.78 17.64 10.00
CA LYS A 273 4.81 18.31 10.81
C LYS A 273 5.79 17.33 11.45
N THR A 274 5.29 16.23 12.04
CA THR A 274 6.15 15.22 12.65
C THR A 274 6.94 14.45 11.60
N TYR A 275 6.30 14.15 10.46
CA TYR A 275 6.96 13.55 9.31
C TYR A 275 8.11 14.42 8.77
N GLU A 276 7.92 15.71 8.55
CA GLU A 276 8.94 16.60 7.97
C GLU A 276 10.18 16.73 8.87
N LEU A 277 9.99 16.78 10.19
CA LEU A 277 11.09 16.78 11.15
C LEU A 277 11.90 15.48 11.06
N ALA A 278 11.22 14.33 11.03
CA ALA A 278 11.86 13.03 10.88
C ALA A 278 12.55 12.87 9.52
N TYR A 279 11.93 13.38 8.45
CA TYR A 279 12.45 13.30 7.09
C TYR A 279 13.69 14.16 6.90
N THR A 280 13.70 15.38 7.45
CA THR A 280 14.87 16.26 7.46
C THR A 280 16.02 15.60 8.22
N LYS A 281 15.75 15.05 9.41
CA LYS A 281 16.74 14.33 10.21
C LYS A 281 17.31 13.12 9.44
N ALA A 282 16.45 12.33 8.81
CA ALA A 282 16.86 11.16 8.04
C ALA A 282 17.66 11.55 6.79
N THR A 283 17.28 12.62 6.10
CA THR A 283 17.98 13.15 4.92
C THR A 283 19.38 13.62 5.29
N ASN A 284 19.53 14.39 6.38
CA ASN A 284 20.83 14.84 6.87
C ASN A 284 21.74 13.66 7.25
N LYS A 285 21.17 12.60 7.86
CA LYS A 285 21.92 11.38 8.20
C LYS A 285 22.41 10.62 6.95
N LEU A 286 21.70 10.75 5.83
CA LEU A 286 21.96 10.03 4.59
C LEU A 286 22.62 10.92 3.54
N ASP A 287 23.12 12.09 3.93
CA ASP A 287 23.81 12.99 3.01
C ASP A 287 25.07 12.33 2.45
N GLY A 288 25.33 12.52 1.15
CA GLY A 288 26.41 11.83 0.43
C GLY A 288 26.21 10.31 0.25
N MET A 289 25.05 9.75 0.63
CA MET A 289 24.74 8.33 0.53
C MET A 289 23.55 8.08 -0.41
N VAL A 290 23.64 6.99 -1.16
CA VAL A 290 22.60 6.47 -2.04
C VAL A 290 22.27 5.04 -1.63
N TRP A 291 21.00 4.71 -1.63
CA TRP A 291 20.57 3.33 -1.48
C TRP A 291 20.63 2.60 -2.82
N TYR A 292 21.33 1.46 -2.83
CA TYR A 292 21.35 0.56 -3.96
C TYR A 292 20.21 -0.46 -3.84
N ASP A 293 19.26 -0.34 -4.77
CA ASP A 293 18.17 -1.30 -4.91
C ASP A 293 18.66 -2.60 -5.57
N PRO A 294 18.59 -3.74 -4.87
CA PRO A 294 19.08 -5.00 -5.38
C PRO A 294 18.17 -5.52 -6.51
N SER A 295 18.80 -6.13 -7.50
CA SER A 295 18.12 -6.91 -8.53
C SER A 295 17.43 -8.15 -7.95
N GLU A 296 16.46 -8.70 -8.69
CA GLU A 296 15.84 -9.98 -8.35
C GLU A 296 16.87 -11.10 -8.20
N ALA A 297 17.92 -11.12 -9.03
CA ALA A 297 19.00 -12.11 -8.94
C ALA A 297 19.79 -12.00 -7.63
N GLU A 298 20.14 -10.78 -7.22
CA GLU A 298 20.81 -10.53 -5.93
C GLU A 298 19.91 -10.92 -4.75
N ARG A 299 18.61 -10.62 -4.83
CA ARG A 299 17.62 -11.08 -3.82
C ARG A 299 17.52 -12.60 -3.76
N LYS A 300 17.52 -13.29 -4.91
CA LYS A 300 17.51 -14.76 -4.99
C LYS A 300 18.78 -15.36 -4.37
N ALA A 301 19.95 -14.72 -4.55
CA ALA A 301 21.21 -15.19 -3.98
C ALA A 301 21.18 -15.24 -2.44
N VAL A 302 20.55 -14.25 -1.79
CA VAL A 302 20.44 -14.18 -0.31
C VAL A 302 19.68 -15.38 0.28
N VAL A 303 18.77 -15.99 -0.48
CA VAL A 303 17.94 -17.11 -0.02
C VAL A 303 18.25 -18.42 -0.75
N ALA A 304 19.37 -18.51 -1.47
CA ALA A 304 19.72 -19.68 -2.28
C ALA A 304 19.76 -20.97 -1.46
N ALA A 305 20.22 -20.90 -0.20
CA ALA A 305 20.25 -22.04 0.70
C ALA A 305 18.86 -22.65 0.98
N LYS A 306 17.78 -21.86 0.95
CA LYS A 306 16.40 -22.33 1.17
C LYS A 306 15.88 -23.26 0.08
N ARG A 307 16.54 -23.31 -1.08
CA ARG A 307 16.14 -24.18 -2.20
C ARG A 307 16.62 -25.62 -2.07
N LYS A 308 17.60 -25.87 -1.19
CA LYS A 308 18.16 -27.22 -1.01
C LYS A 308 17.06 -28.18 -0.56
N GLY A 309 16.86 -29.27 -1.31
CA GLY A 309 15.87 -30.31 -0.99
C GLY A 309 14.41 -29.95 -1.28
N ARG A 310 14.14 -28.85 -2.00
CA ARG A 310 12.79 -28.48 -2.47
C ARG A 310 12.68 -28.66 -3.98
N GLU A 311 11.45 -28.74 -4.49
CA GLU A 311 11.19 -28.87 -5.93
C GLU A 311 11.75 -27.68 -6.74
N PRO A 312 12.15 -27.86 -8.01
CA PRO A 312 12.71 -26.79 -8.83
C PRO A 312 11.81 -25.56 -9.00
N ALA A 313 10.49 -25.75 -8.91
CA ALA A 313 9.53 -24.66 -8.96
C ALA A 313 9.61 -23.73 -7.72
N TYR A 314 10.10 -24.24 -6.58
CA TYR A 314 10.32 -23.45 -5.36
C TYR A 314 11.50 -22.49 -5.55
N ALA A 315 11.17 -21.24 -5.88
CA ALA A 315 12.12 -20.20 -6.25
C ALA A 315 11.91 -18.93 -5.43
N PRO A 316 12.15 -18.97 -4.10
CA PRO A 316 11.99 -17.79 -3.26
C PRO A 316 12.95 -16.69 -3.70
N THR A 317 12.50 -15.46 -3.50
CA THR A 317 13.31 -14.25 -3.59
C THR A 317 13.48 -13.69 -2.18
N GLY A 318 14.71 -13.35 -1.79
CA GLY A 318 14.95 -12.64 -0.53
C GLY A 318 14.34 -11.25 -0.54
N SER A 319 14.28 -10.63 0.64
CA SER A 319 13.80 -9.26 0.77
C SER A 319 14.80 -8.27 0.16
N ALA A 320 14.29 -7.21 -0.48
CA ALA A 320 15.16 -6.16 -1.01
C ALA A 320 15.88 -5.44 0.12
N LEU A 321 15.26 -5.33 1.30
CA LEU A 321 15.91 -4.75 2.48
C LEU A 321 17.19 -5.50 2.89
N LYS A 322 17.19 -6.84 2.78
CA LYS A 322 18.34 -7.68 3.16
C LYS A 322 19.44 -7.71 2.09
N ALA A 323 19.07 -7.60 0.83
CA ALA A 323 20.01 -7.64 -0.30
C ALA A 323 20.54 -6.26 -0.70
N GLY A 324 19.81 -5.19 -0.38
CA GLY A 324 20.19 -3.81 -0.67
C GLY A 324 21.23 -3.28 0.31
N ARG A 325 21.85 -2.16 -0.05
CA ARG A 325 22.89 -1.54 0.77
C ARG A 325 22.98 -0.03 0.55
N LEU A 326 23.37 0.69 1.61
CA LEU A 326 23.79 2.07 1.51
C LEU A 326 25.22 2.14 0.98
N MET A 327 25.47 3.03 0.03
CA MET A 327 26.79 3.25 -0.54
C MET A 327 26.99 4.73 -0.89
N LYS A 328 28.25 5.16 -1.01
CA LYS A 328 28.57 6.55 -1.38
C LYS A 328 28.10 6.82 -2.81
N GLU A 329 27.73 8.07 -3.10
CA GLU A 329 27.20 8.42 -4.43
C GLU A 329 28.23 8.20 -5.54
N THR A 330 29.50 8.49 -5.26
CA THR A 330 30.60 8.28 -6.20
C THR A 330 30.79 6.80 -6.52
N GLU A 331 30.71 5.93 -5.50
CA GLU A 331 30.76 4.48 -5.67
C GLU A 331 29.56 3.95 -6.44
N PHE A 332 28.37 4.50 -6.17
CA PHE A 332 27.15 4.16 -6.91
C PHE A 332 27.25 4.58 -8.38
N ALA A 333 27.71 5.80 -8.66
CA ALA A 333 27.90 6.28 -10.03
C ALA A 333 28.88 5.39 -10.81
N ALA A 334 30.04 5.06 -10.22
CA ALA A 334 31.02 4.15 -10.83
C ALA A 334 30.45 2.74 -11.05
N LEU A 335 29.65 2.22 -10.12
CA LEU A 335 28.96 0.93 -10.27
C LEU A 335 27.98 0.96 -11.45
N MET A 336 27.19 2.03 -11.57
CA MET A 336 26.20 2.18 -12.63
C MET A 336 26.85 2.37 -14.00
N GLU A 337 27.92 3.14 -14.09
CA GLU A 337 28.73 3.29 -15.31
C GLU A 337 29.33 1.95 -15.76
N LYS A 338 29.92 1.19 -14.81
CA LYS A 338 30.44 -0.14 -15.10
C LYS A 338 29.35 -1.10 -15.58
N LYS A 339 28.14 -1.04 -15.01
CA LYS A 339 27.00 -1.85 -15.45
C LYS A 339 26.49 -1.44 -16.83
N ALA A 340 26.50 -0.15 -17.14
CA ALA A 340 26.17 0.36 -18.46
C ALA A 340 27.20 -0.08 -19.51
N ALA A 341 28.49 0.00 -19.19
CA ALA A 341 29.60 -0.44 -20.06
C ALA A 341 29.60 -1.96 -20.31
N ASN A 342 29.22 -2.76 -19.31
CA ASN A 342 29.17 -4.23 -19.41
C ASN A 342 27.88 -4.76 -20.07
N GLY A 343 27.06 -3.91 -20.69
CA GLY A 343 25.96 -4.36 -21.55
C GLY A 343 24.77 -5.00 -20.83
N ILE A 344 24.23 -4.33 -19.81
CA ILE A 344 22.80 -4.49 -19.44
C ILE A 344 22.08 -3.22 -19.91
N SER A 345 21.90 -3.10 -21.23
CA SER A 345 21.06 -2.08 -21.84
C SER A 345 19.59 -2.41 -21.57
N GLY A 346 19.08 -1.91 -20.46
CA GLY A 346 17.66 -1.88 -20.14
C GLY A 346 17.33 -0.53 -19.51
N GLN A 347 17.11 0.47 -20.36
CA GLN A 347 16.50 1.78 -20.05
C GLN A 347 17.13 2.56 -18.87
N ALA A 348 18.27 3.20 -19.10
CA ALA A 348 18.68 4.38 -18.32
C ALA A 348 19.76 5.17 -19.09
N ALA A 349 19.41 5.75 -20.23
CA ALA A 349 20.27 6.68 -20.94
C ALA A 349 19.43 7.71 -21.73
N THR A 350 18.60 8.47 -21.02
CA THR A 350 18.09 9.76 -21.51
C THR A 350 17.74 10.64 -20.31
N ALA A 351 18.77 11.22 -19.70
CA ALA A 351 18.66 12.43 -18.89
C ALA A 351 20.06 12.88 -18.44
N MET A 352 20.91 13.34 -19.36
CA MET A 352 21.98 14.32 -19.10
C MET A 352 22.58 14.75 -20.45
N ALA A 353 21.86 15.59 -21.19
CA ALA A 353 22.42 16.48 -22.23
C ALA A 353 21.30 17.34 -22.82
N SER A 354 20.90 18.41 -22.13
CA SER A 354 20.26 19.60 -22.73
C SER A 354 20.25 20.72 -21.70
N ALA A 355 21.43 21.29 -21.45
CA ALA A 355 21.59 22.57 -20.78
C ALA A 355 22.95 23.18 -21.17
N SER A 356 23.16 23.47 -22.46
CA SER A 356 24.19 24.42 -22.90
C SER A 356 23.95 24.91 -24.35
N ASN A 357 23.26 26.05 -24.43
CA ASN A 357 23.47 27.16 -25.37
C ASN A 357 23.11 27.08 -26.89
N PRO A 358 22.89 28.28 -27.50
CA PRO A 358 22.01 28.48 -28.64
C PRO A 358 22.74 28.77 -29.97
N GLY A 359 21.97 28.64 -31.06
CA GLY A 359 22.15 29.41 -32.29
C GLY A 359 22.90 28.70 -33.41
N ALA A 360 22.17 28.33 -34.47
CA ALA A 360 22.53 28.65 -35.85
C ALA A 360 21.40 28.24 -36.81
N THR A 361 21.00 29.22 -37.60
CA THR A 361 20.18 29.19 -38.80
C THR A 361 20.67 28.21 -39.88
N THR A 362 19.76 27.62 -40.65
CA THR A 362 19.85 27.53 -42.12
C THR A 362 18.47 27.23 -42.71
N ALA A 363 18.20 27.86 -43.85
CA ALA A 363 16.93 27.88 -44.56
C ALA A 363 16.92 26.91 -45.75
N ALA A 364 15.73 26.40 -46.11
CA ALA A 364 15.26 26.22 -47.50
C ALA A 364 13.75 25.86 -47.47
N THR A 365 12.78 26.70 -47.91
CA THR A 365 12.15 26.77 -49.26
C THR A 365 11.64 25.41 -49.78
N VAL A 366 10.40 25.17 -50.26
CA VAL A 366 9.35 25.96 -50.95
C VAL A 366 7.98 25.28 -50.72
N GLY A 367 6.87 26.04 -50.71
CA GLY A 367 5.51 25.49 -50.81
C GLY A 367 4.41 26.55 -50.69
N THR A 368 4.30 27.41 -51.69
CA THR A 368 3.25 28.42 -51.88
C THR A 368 1.84 27.82 -52.05
N VAL A 369 0.82 28.38 -51.38
CA VAL A 369 -0.38 29.04 -51.96
C VAL A 369 -0.96 30.01 -50.91
N ARG A 370 -1.42 31.17 -51.40
CA ARG A 370 -1.81 32.42 -50.71
C ARG A 370 -3.35 32.63 -50.88
N PRO A 371 -3.98 33.75 -50.48
CA PRO A 371 -4.47 34.12 -49.13
C PRO A 371 -5.97 34.49 -49.09
N VAL A 372 -6.56 34.63 -47.89
CA VAL A 372 -7.65 35.60 -47.65
C VAL A 372 -7.48 36.22 -46.25
N ALA A 373 -7.56 37.54 -46.19
CA ALA A 373 -7.58 38.41 -45.00
C ALA A 373 -8.39 39.67 -45.39
N PRO A 374 -8.69 40.62 -44.49
CA PRO A 374 -8.95 40.55 -43.04
C PRO A 374 -10.23 41.36 -42.65
N ALA A 375 -10.62 41.35 -41.37
CA ALA A 375 -11.35 42.47 -40.78
C ALA A 375 -10.97 42.68 -39.31
N ARG A 376 -10.36 43.84 -39.04
CA ARG A 376 -10.22 44.49 -37.71
C ARG A 376 -11.53 45.22 -37.39
N VAL A 377 -11.95 45.26 -36.13
CA VAL A 377 -12.31 46.51 -35.38
C VAL A 377 -12.25 46.21 -33.86
N ALA A 378 -11.52 47.05 -33.11
CA ALA A 378 -11.78 47.41 -31.71
C ALA A 378 -12.17 48.91 -31.73
N PRO A 379 -12.83 49.51 -30.71
CA PRO A 379 -12.17 49.81 -29.43
C PRO A 379 -13.05 49.92 -28.13
N THR A 380 -12.36 49.78 -26.99
CA THR A 380 -12.41 50.55 -25.72
C THR A 380 -13.74 50.92 -25.04
N VAL A 381 -13.95 50.52 -23.76
CA VAL A 381 -14.51 51.38 -22.67
C VAL A 381 -14.10 50.89 -21.25
N MET A 382 -13.41 51.78 -20.51
CA MET A 382 -13.42 52.14 -19.07
C MET A 382 -13.21 51.14 -17.89
N VAL A 383 -12.40 51.68 -16.98
CA VAL A 383 -12.08 51.38 -15.57
C VAL A 383 -13.27 51.61 -14.62
N ALA A 384 -13.44 50.78 -13.58
CA ALA A 384 -13.89 51.22 -12.24
C ALA A 384 -13.57 50.17 -11.17
N SER A 385 -13.18 50.67 -10.00
CA SER A 385 -12.57 49.97 -8.87
C SER A 385 -13.39 50.10 -7.59
N ALA A 386 -13.37 49.06 -6.75
CA ALA A 386 -13.61 49.02 -5.28
C ALA A 386 -15.08 49.15 -4.77
N PRO A 387 -15.43 48.71 -3.52
CA PRO A 387 -14.53 48.41 -2.40
C PRO A 387 -14.76 47.12 -1.58
N VAL A 388 -13.72 46.88 -0.76
CA VAL A 388 -13.57 45.96 0.37
C VAL A 388 -14.50 46.31 1.54
N PRO A 389 -14.89 45.31 2.36
CA PRO A 389 -14.93 45.57 3.81
C PRO A 389 -14.19 44.50 4.63
N ALA A 390 -13.50 44.97 5.67
CA ALA A 390 -13.00 44.25 6.84
C ALA A 390 -13.12 45.20 8.05
N PRO A 391 -12.93 44.78 9.30
CA PRO A 391 -13.32 43.54 9.98
C PRO A 391 -14.20 43.83 11.22
N ALA A 392 -14.92 42.84 11.75
CA ALA A 392 -15.53 42.92 13.09
C ALA A 392 -14.87 41.92 14.05
N ALA A 393 -14.52 42.41 15.23
CA ALA A 393 -13.82 41.70 16.28
C ALA A 393 -14.76 41.09 17.34
N ALA A 394 -14.20 40.14 18.08
CA ALA A 394 -14.56 39.61 19.40
C ALA A 394 -15.67 38.54 19.52
N SER A 395 -15.27 37.33 19.86
CA SER A 395 -15.34 36.85 21.27
C SER A 395 -14.59 35.53 21.45
N GLN A 396 -13.74 35.49 22.48
CA GLN A 396 -13.07 34.29 22.96
C GLN A 396 -14.04 33.49 23.83
N SER A 397 -14.15 32.19 23.58
CA SER A 397 -14.62 31.22 24.57
C SER A 397 -13.68 30.03 24.60
N ALA A 398 -13.09 29.80 25.76
CA ALA A 398 -12.22 28.66 26.04
C ALA A 398 -13.08 27.38 26.17
N ALA A 399 -12.73 26.33 25.43
CA ALA A 399 -13.30 25.00 25.61
C ALA A 399 -12.19 23.93 25.63
N ALA A 400 -12.32 23.02 26.60
CA ALA A 400 -11.41 21.95 26.97
C ALA A 400 -11.24 20.86 25.86
N PRO A 401 -10.34 19.87 26.01
CA PRO A 401 -9.79 19.10 24.89
C PRO A 401 -10.85 18.20 24.25
N GLN A 402 -11.30 18.58 23.05
CA GLN A 402 -12.23 17.78 22.25
C GLN A 402 -11.46 16.71 21.47
N SER A 403 -11.88 15.46 21.68
CA SER A 403 -11.49 14.31 20.88
C SER A 403 -11.82 14.55 19.40
N VAL A 404 -10.92 14.12 18.52
CA VAL A 404 -11.02 14.30 17.06
C VAL A 404 -12.37 13.77 16.56
N PRO A 405 -13.21 14.58 15.89
CA PRO A 405 -14.46 14.13 15.31
C PRO A 405 -14.21 13.06 14.24
N VAL A 406 -14.89 11.93 14.38
CA VAL A 406 -14.85 10.80 13.45
C VAL A 406 -15.36 11.25 12.07
N PRO A 407 -14.57 11.14 10.99
CA PRO A 407 -15.08 11.33 9.64
C PRO A 407 -16.20 10.32 9.37
N ALA A 408 -17.23 10.76 8.65
CA ALA A 408 -18.36 9.93 8.25
C ALA A 408 -17.89 8.60 7.65
N LEU A 409 -18.65 7.53 7.91
CA LEU A 409 -18.43 6.20 7.36
C LEU A 409 -18.20 6.31 5.85
N ASN A 410 -17.12 5.70 5.35
CA ASN A 410 -16.92 5.55 3.92
C ASN A 410 -18.15 4.78 3.38
N PRO A 411 -18.95 5.34 2.46
CA PRO A 411 -20.15 4.67 1.94
C PRO A 411 -19.81 3.39 1.17
N LEU A 412 -18.54 3.15 0.81
CA LEU A 412 -18.03 1.89 0.25
C LEU A 412 -17.51 0.91 1.32
N ALA A 413 -17.33 1.37 2.57
CA ALA A 413 -16.98 0.54 3.71
C ALA A 413 -18.22 0.34 4.60
N PHE A 414 -19.08 -0.59 4.17
CA PHE A 414 -20.07 -1.27 5.01
C PHE A 414 -21.11 -0.36 5.71
N SER A 415 -22.36 -0.43 5.22
CA SER A 415 -23.54 -0.23 6.07
C SER A 415 -23.79 -1.53 6.85
N ALA A 416 -23.63 -1.50 8.17
CA ALA A 416 -23.99 -2.65 8.99
C ALA A 416 -25.47 -2.98 8.82
N PRO A 417 -25.87 -4.24 8.60
CA PRO A 417 -27.26 -4.61 8.77
C PRO A 417 -27.63 -4.42 10.25
N ALA A 418 -28.77 -3.77 10.50
CA ALA A 418 -29.35 -3.73 11.83
C ALA A 418 -29.50 -5.17 12.32
N GLN A 419 -28.95 -5.45 13.51
CA GLN A 419 -29.23 -6.71 14.20
C GLN A 419 -30.75 -6.79 14.40
N PRO A 420 -31.42 -7.92 14.06
CA PRO A 420 -32.79 -8.09 14.49
C PRO A 420 -32.83 -8.03 16.01
N GLU A 421 -33.65 -7.13 16.55
CA GLU A 421 -33.93 -7.07 17.98
C GLU A 421 -34.34 -8.46 18.47
N ASP A 422 -33.71 -8.88 19.55
CA ASP A 422 -33.98 -10.13 20.25
C ASP A 422 -35.41 -10.08 20.80
N THR A 423 -36.39 -10.48 20.00
CA THR A 423 -37.73 -10.74 20.48
C THR A 423 -37.64 -11.91 21.44
N GLN A 424 -37.67 -11.58 22.74
CA GLN A 424 -37.78 -12.53 23.85
C GLN A 424 -38.72 -13.68 23.48
N LYS A 425 -38.15 -14.84 23.21
CA LYS A 425 -38.91 -16.08 23.12
C LYS A 425 -39.50 -16.38 24.49
N LYS A 426 -40.81 -16.24 24.63
CA LYS A 426 -41.55 -16.77 25.78
C LYS A 426 -41.32 -18.30 25.85
N PRO A 427 -41.03 -18.87 27.03
CA PRO A 427 -40.76 -20.29 27.15
C PRO A 427 -42.02 -21.12 26.85
N PHE A 428 -41.85 -22.13 25.99
CA PHE A 428 -42.88 -23.02 25.42
C PHE A 428 -43.55 -23.98 26.42
N TRP A 429 -43.35 -23.83 27.73
CA TRP A 429 -43.76 -24.83 28.75
C TRP A 429 -44.88 -24.39 29.70
N LYS A 430 -45.76 -23.44 29.32
CA LYS A 430 -46.91 -23.02 30.15
C LYS A 430 -48.28 -23.24 29.51
N PHE A 431 -48.51 -24.37 28.84
CA PHE A 431 -49.84 -24.73 28.32
C PHE A 431 -50.50 -25.98 28.92
N TRP A 432 -49.92 -26.61 29.95
CA TRP A 432 -50.56 -27.75 30.62
C TRP A 432 -50.44 -27.65 32.14
N SER A 433 -51.35 -26.89 32.77
CA SER A 433 -51.83 -27.14 34.13
C SER A 433 -53.03 -26.22 34.45
N LYS A 434 -54.23 -26.69 34.12
CA LYS A 434 -55.48 -26.37 34.82
C LYS A 434 -56.35 -27.63 34.85
N GLN A 435 -56.22 -28.39 35.91
CA GLN A 435 -57.33 -28.83 36.75
C GLN A 435 -56.85 -28.81 38.19
#